data_AF-A0A354MPP2-F1
#
_entry.id   AF-A0A354MPP2-F1
#
_cell.length_a   1.000
_cell.length_b   1.000
_cell.length_c   1.000
_cell.angle_alpha   90.00
_cell.angle_beta   90.00
_cell.angle_gamma   90.00
#
_symmetry.space_group_name_H-M   'P 1'
#
loop_
_entity.id
_entity.type
_entity.pdbx_description
1 polymer ?
#
loop_
_entity_poly.entity_id
_entity_poly.type
_entity_poly.pdbx_seq_one_letter_code
_entity_poly.pdbx_strand_id
1 'polypeptide(L)'
;MHIDSDHVAGGHTHAHDHPHDHAHLHADGAEHTHVHDCGQDCASCAGACEHTPMEELVALMKYMVGHNAAHAKELADLAVQLDKAGDHTAYEQVMAAVSDFEKGNMRLSVVLTSLEVKGTSE
;
A
#
# COMPACT_ATOMS: atom_id res chain seq x y z
N MET A 1 36.55 31.66 19.93
CA MET A 1 35.36 32.49 20.15
C MET A 1 34.22 31.53 20.45
N HIS A 2 33.73 31.55 21.69
CA HIS A 2 32.58 30.77 22.15
C HIS A 2 31.34 31.54 21.68
N ILE A 3 30.41 30.88 21.00
CA ILE A 3 29.10 31.48 20.72
C ILE A 3 28.08 30.61 21.44
N ASP A 4 27.79 31.03 22.66
CA ASP A 4 26.57 30.71 23.38
C ASP A 4 25.40 31.37 22.63
N SER A 5 24.35 30.61 22.32
CA SER A 5 23.09 31.14 21.82
C SER A 5 21.95 30.30 22.37
N ASP A 6 21.62 30.57 23.63
CA ASP A 6 20.42 30.10 24.29
C ASP A 6 19.17 30.74 23.67
N HIS A 7 18.44 29.90 22.93
CA HIS A 7 16.98 29.70 22.93
C HIS A 7 16.03 30.91 23.11
N VAL A 8 15.31 31.27 22.03
CA VAL A 8 13.91 31.73 22.13
C VAL A 8 13.03 31.00 21.10
N ALA A 9 12.08 30.28 21.67
CA ALA A 9 10.80 29.80 21.17
C ALA A 9 10.42 30.16 19.72
N GLY A 10 10.36 29.14 18.89
CA GLY A 10 9.77 29.24 17.55
C GLY A 10 9.79 27.92 16.80
N GLY A 11 9.54 26.79 17.47
CA GLY A 11 9.28 25.53 16.79
C GLY A 11 7.94 25.61 16.08
N HIS A 12 7.92 26.15 14.86
CA HIS A 12 6.76 25.98 13.99
C HIS A 12 6.81 24.53 13.49
N THR A 13 6.15 23.63 14.21
CA THR A 13 5.73 22.38 13.61
C THR A 13 4.66 22.74 12.60
N HIS A 14 5.01 22.77 11.32
CA HIS A 14 3.99 22.70 10.29
C HIS A 14 3.44 21.28 10.31
N ALA A 15 2.36 21.08 11.07
CA ALA A 15 1.45 19.98 10.83
C ALA A 15 0.89 20.20 9.41
N HIS A 16 1.57 19.65 8.41
CA HIS A 16 1.01 19.51 7.09
C HIS A 16 0.04 18.33 7.15
N ASP A 17 -1.18 18.63 7.59
CA ASP A 17 -2.35 17.84 7.26
C ASP A 17 -2.59 18.02 5.76
N HIS A 18 -1.93 17.16 4.98
CA HIS A 18 -2.27 16.96 3.59
C HIS A 18 -3.13 15.71 3.52
N PRO A 19 -4.47 15.84 3.47
CA PRO A 19 -5.29 14.76 2.96
C PRO A 19 -4.86 14.57 1.51
N HIS A 20 -4.02 13.57 1.26
CA HIS A 20 -3.86 13.06 -0.08
C HIS A 20 -5.14 12.31 -0.41
N ASP A 21 -6.14 13.07 -0.83
CA ASP A 21 -7.25 12.55 -1.62
C ASP A 21 -6.67 12.16 -2.98
N HIS A 22 -6.05 10.97 -3.01
CA HIS A 22 -5.86 10.28 -4.26
C HIS A 22 -7.23 9.73 -4.65
N ALA A 23 -8.06 10.62 -5.21
CA ALA A 23 -9.17 10.23 -6.05
C ALA A 23 -8.58 9.47 -7.25
N HIS A 24 -8.30 8.18 -7.05
CA HIS A 24 -8.09 7.25 -8.13
C HIS A 24 -9.41 7.22 -8.89
N LEU A 25 -9.46 8.01 -9.96
CA LEU A 25 -10.55 7.99 -10.94
C LEU A 25 -10.55 6.59 -11.59
N HIS A 26 -11.18 5.64 -10.92
CA HIS A 26 -11.61 4.39 -11.50
C HIS A 26 -12.66 4.77 -12.55
N ALA A 27 -12.50 4.26 -13.77
CA ALA A 27 -13.46 4.44 -14.84
C ALA A 27 -14.88 3.90 -14.51
N ASP A 28 -15.10 3.40 -13.30
CA ASP A 28 -16.38 2.93 -12.76
C ASP A 28 -16.65 3.38 -11.30
N GLY A 29 -16.06 4.48 -10.83
CA GLY A 29 -16.54 5.18 -9.60
C GLY A 29 -16.63 4.35 -8.32
N ALA A 30 -15.94 3.22 -8.23
CA ALA A 30 -15.94 2.37 -7.05
C ALA A 30 -14.95 2.94 -6.02
N GLU A 31 -15.49 3.63 -5.02
CA GLU A 31 -14.85 3.75 -3.70
C GLU A 31 -14.67 2.31 -3.18
N HIS A 32 -13.44 1.84 -3.01
CA HIS A 32 -13.21 0.50 -2.43
C HIS A 32 -13.36 0.60 -0.91
N THR A 33 -14.60 0.74 -0.44
CA THR A 33 -14.91 0.45 0.95
C THR A 33 -14.74 -1.06 1.11
N HIS A 34 -13.71 -1.50 1.83
CA HIS A 34 -13.64 -2.86 2.37
C HIS A 34 -14.65 -2.98 3.52
N VAL A 35 -15.93 -2.76 3.22
CA VAL A 35 -17.04 -3.13 4.07
C VAL A 35 -17.30 -4.59 3.75
N HIS A 36 -16.76 -5.48 4.59
CA HIS A 36 -17.44 -6.74 4.79
C HIS A 36 -18.82 -6.39 5.34
N ASP A 37 -19.88 -7.00 4.81
CA ASP A 37 -21.23 -6.91 5.38
C ASP A 37 -21.29 -7.63 6.73
N CYS A 38 -20.47 -7.16 7.67
CA CYS A 38 -20.49 -7.47 9.08
C CYS A 38 -20.63 -6.11 9.77
N GLY A 39 -21.86 -5.62 9.81
CA GLY A 39 -22.20 -4.29 10.34
C GLY A 39 -21.92 -4.05 11.82
N GLN A 40 -21.12 -4.88 12.52
CA GLN A 40 -20.78 -4.74 13.94
C GLN A 40 -19.41 -5.36 14.31
N ASP A 41 -18.89 -4.90 15.45
CA ASP A 41 -17.63 -5.27 16.11
C ASP A 41 -17.36 -6.80 16.12
N CYS A 42 -16.23 -7.22 15.53
CA CYS A 42 -15.83 -8.62 15.31
C CYS A 42 -15.73 -9.47 16.59
N ALA A 43 -15.65 -8.84 17.77
CA ALA A 43 -15.64 -9.53 19.05
C ALA A 43 -16.94 -10.32 19.34
N SER A 44 -18.04 -10.02 18.63
CA SER A 44 -19.35 -10.64 18.84
C SER A 44 -19.65 -11.83 17.91
N CYS A 45 -18.83 -12.08 16.89
CA CYS A 45 -19.17 -12.98 15.77
C CYS A 45 -18.69 -14.43 15.92
N ALA A 46 -18.59 -14.96 17.14
CA ALA A 46 -18.01 -16.28 17.44
C ALA A 46 -18.70 -17.52 16.79
N GLY A 47 -19.59 -17.36 15.81
CA GLY A 47 -20.14 -18.47 15.04
C GLY A 47 -20.99 -18.12 13.81
N ALA A 48 -20.97 -16.90 13.29
CA ALA A 48 -21.84 -16.49 12.17
C ALA A 48 -21.10 -15.99 10.91
N CYS A 49 -19.79 -15.75 10.98
CA CYS A 49 -19.02 -15.46 9.77
C CYS A 49 -18.65 -16.77 9.08
N GLU A 50 -18.89 -16.87 7.77
CA GLU A 50 -18.43 -17.99 6.93
C GLU A 50 -16.89 -18.03 6.79
N HIS A 51 -16.18 -17.06 7.38
CA HIS A 51 -14.74 -16.92 7.32
C HIS A 51 -14.14 -16.78 8.72
N THR A 52 -13.01 -17.44 8.93
CA THR A 52 -12.14 -17.29 10.09
C THR A 52 -11.36 -15.98 9.99
N PRO A 53 -10.89 -15.41 11.12
CA PRO A 53 -10.03 -14.23 11.10
C PRO A 53 -8.76 -14.40 10.25
N MET A 54 -8.26 -15.63 10.10
CA MET A 54 -7.09 -15.90 9.26
C MET A 54 -7.44 -15.83 7.76
N GLU A 55 -8.61 -16.30 7.36
CA GLU A 55 -9.08 -16.20 5.97
C GLU A 55 -9.27 -14.75 5.53
N GLU A 56 -9.75 -13.88 6.42
CA GLU A 56 -9.86 -12.43 6.16
C GLU A 56 -8.47 -11.80 5.92
N LEU A 57 -7.48 -12.13 6.76
CA LEU A 57 -6.11 -11.63 6.59
C LEU A 57 -5.45 -12.15 5.30
N VAL A 58 -5.71 -13.40 4.93
CA VAL A 58 -5.24 -13.98 3.66
C VAL A 58 -5.89 -13.29 2.47
N ALA A 59 -7.19 -13.01 2.53
CA ALA A 59 -7.91 -12.26 1.49
C ALA A 59 -7.36 -10.83 1.34
N LEU A 60 -7.11 -10.13 2.46
CA LEU A 60 -6.47 -8.82 2.45
C LEU A 60 -5.07 -8.88 1.83
N MET A 61 -4.28 -9.91 2.15
CA MET A 61 -2.95 -10.08 1.60
C MET A 61 -2.97 -10.34 0.09
N LYS A 62 -3.95 -11.11 -0.42
CA LYS A 62 -4.19 -11.29 -1.87
C LYS A 62 -4.46 -9.97 -2.56
N TYR A 63 -5.35 -9.16 -1.98
CA TYR A 63 -5.67 -7.83 -2.48
C TYR A 63 -4.41 -6.97 -2.55
N MET A 64 -3.62 -6.91 -1.48
CA MET A 64 -2.39 -6.10 -1.43
C MET A 64 -1.35 -6.55 -2.46
N VAL A 65 -1.19 -7.86 -2.69
CA VAL A 65 -0.27 -8.39 -3.72
C VAL A 65 -0.70 -7.96 -5.13
N GLY A 66 -2.01 -8.04 -5.41
CA GLY A 66 -2.56 -7.57 -6.68
C GLY A 66 -2.44 -6.05 -6.86
N HIS A 67 -2.76 -5.30 -5.81
CA HIS A 67 -2.66 -3.84 -5.79
C HIS A 67 -1.22 -3.36 -6.03
N ASN A 68 -0.24 -3.97 -5.35
CA ASN A 68 1.17 -3.65 -5.55
C ASN A 68 1.64 -3.94 -6.98
N ALA A 69 1.13 -5.00 -7.61
CA ALA A 69 1.44 -5.31 -9.00
C ALA A 69 0.87 -4.26 -9.97
N ALA A 70 -0.37 -3.82 -9.74
CA ALA A 70 -0.99 -2.75 -10.53
C ALA A 70 -0.22 -1.42 -10.36
N HIS A 71 0.12 -1.07 -9.12
CA HIS A 71 0.87 0.14 -8.81
C HIS A 71 2.28 0.13 -9.43
N ALA A 72 2.99 -1.00 -9.40
CA ALA A 72 4.28 -1.15 -10.09
C ALA A 72 4.16 -0.92 -11.61
N LYS A 73 3.06 -1.39 -12.22
CA LYS A 73 2.77 -1.14 -13.63
C LYS A 73 2.52 0.35 -13.91
N GLU A 74 1.73 1.03 -13.08
CA GLU A 74 1.47 2.47 -13.21
C GLU A 74 2.76 3.28 -13.08
N LEU A 75 3.64 2.91 -12.15
CA LEU A 75 4.97 3.52 -12.00
C LEU A 75 5.87 3.29 -13.22
N ALA A 76 5.82 2.11 -13.84
CA ALA A 76 6.54 1.85 -15.08
C ALA A 76 5.99 2.70 -16.25
N ASP A 77 4.67 2.81 -16.35
CA ASP A 77 4.00 3.66 -17.36
C ASP A 77 4.32 5.16 -17.14
N LEU A 78 4.46 5.60 -15.89
CA LEU A 78 4.97 6.94 -15.53
C LEU A 78 6.44 7.11 -15.93
N ALA A 79 7.31 6.13 -15.64
CA ALA A 79 8.72 6.18 -16.01
C ALA A 79 8.89 6.41 -17.52
N VAL A 80 8.13 5.69 -18.34
CA VAL A 80 8.13 5.87 -19.81
C VAL A 80 7.75 7.29 -20.22
N GLN A 81 6.85 7.96 -19.48
CA GLN A 81 6.50 9.36 -19.76
C GLN A 81 7.63 10.32 -19.40
N LEU A 82 8.36 10.07 -18.31
CA LEU A 82 9.54 10.85 -17.91
C LEU A 82 10.65 10.77 -18.96
N ASP A 83 10.90 9.57 -19.49
CA ASP A 83 11.89 9.37 -20.55
C ASP A 83 11.50 10.12 -21.83
N LYS A 84 10.22 10.04 -22.24
CA LYS A 84 9.68 10.81 -23.38
C LYS A 84 9.75 12.31 -23.18
N ALA A 85 9.65 12.79 -21.93
CA ALA A 85 9.81 14.20 -21.58
C ALA A 85 11.29 14.64 -21.54
N GLY A 86 12.24 13.71 -21.72
CA GLY A 86 13.68 13.96 -21.75
C GLY A 86 14.38 13.81 -20.41
N ASP A 87 13.68 13.37 -19.35
CA ASP A 87 14.27 13.13 -18.03
C ASP A 87 14.60 11.64 -17.84
N HIS A 88 15.68 11.22 -18.50
CA HIS A 88 16.15 9.83 -18.44
C HIS A 88 16.61 9.43 -17.04
N THR A 89 17.21 10.36 -16.29
CA THR A 89 17.66 10.10 -14.91
C THR A 89 16.46 9.77 -14.02
N ALA A 90 15.36 10.53 -14.12
CA ALA A 90 14.15 10.23 -13.37
C ALA A 90 13.52 8.89 -13.80
N TYR A 91 13.51 8.57 -15.09
CA TYR A 91 13.11 7.25 -15.58
C TYR A 91 13.90 6.12 -14.90
N GLU A 92 15.22 6.20 -14.87
CA GLU A 92 16.06 5.16 -14.26
C GLU A 92 15.77 4.98 -12.77
N GLN A 93 15.58 6.08 -12.04
CA GLN A 93 15.25 6.03 -10.61
C GLN A 93 13.87 5.41 -10.36
N VAL A 94 12.86 5.78 -11.16
CA VAL A 94 11.52 5.18 -11.04
C VAL A 94 11.55 3.70 -11.39
N MET A 95 12.28 3.29 -12.44
CA MET A 95 12.42 1.87 -12.80
C MET A 95 13.16 1.06 -11.74
N ALA A 96 14.15 1.64 -11.05
CA ALA A 96 14.78 1.01 -9.89
C ALA A 96 13.77 0.79 -8.76
N ALA A 97 12.94 1.80 -8.46
CA ALA A 97 11.87 1.67 -7.47
C ALA A 97 10.84 0.59 -7.85
N VAL A 98 10.42 0.53 -9.13
CA VAL A 98 9.53 -0.53 -9.66
C VAL A 98 10.13 -1.91 -9.38
N SER A 99 11.41 -2.11 -9.67
CA SER A 99 12.08 -3.39 -9.42
C SER A 99 12.08 -3.77 -7.93
N ASP A 100 12.29 -2.81 -7.04
CA ASP A 100 12.26 -3.08 -5.60
C ASP A 100 10.85 -3.38 -5.09
N PHE A 101 9.82 -2.71 -5.64
CA PHE A 101 8.42 -3.06 -5.39
C PHE A 101 8.09 -4.47 -5.84
N GLU A 102 8.49 -4.87 -7.04
CA GLU A 102 8.27 -6.23 -7.55
C GLU A 102 8.95 -7.29 -6.69
N LYS A 103 10.19 -7.03 -6.22
CA LYS A 103 10.87 -7.90 -5.26
C LYS A 103 10.13 -8.01 -3.93
N GLY A 104 9.61 -6.88 -3.43
CA GLY A 104 8.74 -6.86 -2.27
C GLY A 104 7.51 -7.75 -2.49
N ASN A 105 6.87 -7.61 -3.65
CA ASN A 105 5.68 -8.37 -4.00
C ASN A 105 5.95 -9.88 -4.12
N MET A 106 7.11 -10.28 -4.65
CA MET A 106 7.53 -11.69 -4.67
C MET A 106 7.61 -12.28 -3.25
N ARG A 107 8.16 -11.53 -2.28
CA ARG A 107 8.22 -11.99 -0.88
C ARG A 107 6.82 -12.14 -0.28
N LEU A 108 5.91 -11.21 -0.57
CA LEU A 108 4.51 -11.31 -0.14
C LEU A 108 3.83 -12.54 -0.75
N SER A 109 4.00 -12.81 -2.05
CA SER A 109 3.44 -14.00 -2.70
C SER A 109 3.92 -15.31 -2.06
N VAL A 110 5.17 -15.39 -1.61
CA VAL A 110 5.70 -16.57 -0.89
C VAL A 110 5.03 -16.77 0.46
N VAL A 111 4.84 -15.69 1.22
CA VAL A 111 4.14 -15.73 2.50
C VAL A 111 2.67 -16.14 2.28
N LEU A 112 2.01 -15.53 1.30
CA LEU A 112 0.63 -15.84 0.94
C LEU A 112 0.46 -17.34 0.61
N THR A 113 1.32 -17.88 -0.25
CA THR A 113 1.32 -19.32 -0.59
C THR A 113 1.48 -20.19 0.66
N SER A 114 2.35 -19.78 1.59
CA SER A 114 2.56 -20.52 2.84
C SER A 114 1.34 -20.50 3.77
N LEU A 115 0.58 -19.40 3.79
CA LEU A 115 -0.65 -19.28 4.57
C LEU A 115 -1.78 -20.11 3.97
N GLU A 116 -1.91 -20.14 2.64
CA GLU A 116 -2.90 -20.96 1.95
C GLU A 116 -2.68 -22.46 2.18
N VAL A 117 -1.44 -22.94 2.10
CA VAL A 117 -1.11 -24.35 2.39
C VAL A 117 -1.47 -24.72 3.83
N LYS A 118 -1.16 -23.84 4.79
CA LYS A 118 -1.49 -24.07 6.21
C LYS A 118 -3.01 -24.15 6.43
N GLY A 119 -3.79 -23.28 5.80
CA GLY A 119 -5.25 -23.29 5.92
C GLY A 119 -5.93 -24.50 5.29
N THR A 120 -5.29 -25.17 4.32
CA THR A 120 -5.84 -26.41 3.70
C THR A 120 -5.50 -27.70 4.43
N SER A 121 -4.71 -27.62 5.51
CA SER A 121 -4.23 -28.80 6.26
C SER A 121 -5.05 -29.09 7.53
N GLU A 122 -6.15 -28.38 7.76
CA GLU A 122 -7.13 -28.60 8.85
C GLU A 122 -8.39 -29.33 8.38
#